data_AF-A0A9P0AZ05-F1
#
_entry.id   AF-A0A9P0AZ05-F1
#
_cell.length_a   1.000
_cell.length_b   1.000
_cell.length_c   1.000
_cell.angle_alpha   90.00
_cell.angle_beta   90.00
_cell.angle_gamma   90.00
#
_symmetry.space_group_name_H-M   'P 1'
#
loop_
_entity.id
_entity.type
_entity.pdbx_description
1 polymer ?
#
loop_
_entity_poly.entity_id
_entity_poly.type
_entity_poly.pdbx_seq_one_letter_code
_entity_poly.pdbx_strand_id
1 'polypeptide(L)'
;MPSKNREFTVILVLCFAYLTKTEKPCASFNNIKVSVVQLKGEPFEATIYGCVQRPNFRDEVIVSEILVSEQNVPRLGRDAIRHMPRLTSLVFENCGINNIMPGSMRNLPKLRYFEVNKSGLARILYGTFQELFTLETIKIHNTDLNEIDTDAFGFLPNLKETDLSNNQLNYFDRTWFTNSTNLEILNLQHNKIRTIERKSFKPYHRLREIQLDHNDITLLETNSFKGLRHLEHLSLTYNKLKSIDSDIFPNSIKITRLNIAANHLTYLPTQLMDKLIVRKVMLDGNPWECQCLHKVTNWLYSSGANLEKPSNCGDIPVCYSSTVNEKSCMEVDDDEVRVKYFEALRRLGDKVHKHCARLN
;
A
#
# COMPACT_ATOMS: atom_id res chain seq x y z
N MET A 1 26.95 39.12 -45.47
CA MET A 1 26.30 37.79 -45.53
C MET A 1 25.57 37.55 -44.22
N PRO A 2 24.25 37.77 -44.12
CA PRO A 2 23.53 37.60 -42.87
C PRO A 2 22.66 36.33 -42.83
N SER A 3 22.77 35.66 -41.68
CA SER A 3 21.71 34.98 -40.92
C SER A 3 20.86 33.89 -41.57
N LYS A 4 21.38 32.65 -41.59
CA LYS A 4 20.55 31.45 -41.36
C LYS A 4 20.44 31.23 -39.84
N ASN A 5 19.50 31.89 -39.17
CA ASN A 5 19.19 31.58 -37.75
C ASN A 5 17.85 32.17 -37.27
N ARG A 6 16.82 32.24 -38.12
CA ARG A 6 15.49 32.75 -37.71
C ARG A 6 14.30 31.83 -37.98
N GLU A 7 14.46 30.68 -38.63
CA GLU A 7 13.33 29.78 -38.90
C GLU A 7 13.16 28.64 -37.88
N PHE A 8 14.21 28.22 -37.17
CA PHE A 8 14.10 27.16 -36.16
C PHE A 8 13.50 27.60 -34.82
N THR A 9 13.58 28.90 -34.49
CA THR A 9 13.01 29.43 -33.23
C THR A 9 11.50 29.66 -33.34
N VAL A 10 10.97 29.92 -34.54
CA VAL A 10 9.54 30.24 -34.73
C VAL A 10 8.68 28.96 -34.74
N ILE A 11 9.21 27.83 -35.22
CA ILE A 11 8.47 26.55 -35.25
C ILE A 11 8.35 25.93 -33.85
N LEU A 12 9.37 26.06 -32.98
CA LEU A 12 9.31 25.59 -31.59
C LEU A 12 8.36 26.43 -30.72
N VAL A 13 8.25 27.73 -30.98
CA VAL A 13 7.32 28.62 -30.26
C VAL A 13 5.87 28.40 -30.73
N LEU A 14 5.64 28.08 -32.00
CA LEU A 14 4.30 27.78 -32.52
C LEU A 14 3.79 26.38 -32.12
N CYS A 15 4.67 25.38 -31.99
CA CYS A 15 4.28 24.07 -31.46
C CYS A 15 3.93 24.09 -29.96
N PHE A 16 4.56 24.97 -29.17
CA PHE A 16 4.15 25.19 -27.77
C PHE A 16 2.85 26.01 -27.64
N ALA A 17 2.59 26.92 -28.58
CA ALA A 17 1.37 27.73 -28.57
C ALA A 17 0.11 26.94 -29.02
N TYR A 18 0.26 25.85 -29.77
CA TYR A 18 -0.88 25.05 -30.27
C TYR A 18 -1.31 23.88 -29.36
N LEU A 19 -0.58 23.61 -28.25
CA LEU A 19 -0.88 22.48 -27.34
C LEU A 19 -1.34 22.87 -25.92
N THR A 20 -1.57 24.15 -25.63
CA THR A 20 -2.29 24.51 -24.41
C THR A 20 -3.38 25.52 -24.72
N LYS A 21 -4.59 25.05 -25.02
CA LYS A 21 -5.73 25.65 -24.30
C LYS A 21 -5.34 25.52 -22.84
N THR A 22 -4.91 26.59 -22.20
CA THR A 22 -4.67 26.62 -20.76
C THR A 22 -6.02 26.36 -20.11
N GLU A 23 -6.34 25.08 -19.92
CA GLU A 23 -7.57 24.67 -19.25
C GLU A 23 -7.60 25.34 -17.89
N LYS A 24 -8.76 25.91 -17.55
CA LYS A 24 -8.89 26.71 -16.34
C LYS A 24 -8.48 25.84 -15.14
N PRO A 25 -7.58 26.31 -14.26
CA PRO A 25 -7.14 25.67 -13.02
C PRO A 25 -8.20 24.86 -12.26
N CYS A 26 -9.44 25.34 -12.28
CA CYS A 26 -10.53 24.88 -11.42
C CYS A 26 -11.78 24.52 -12.22
N ALA A 27 -11.61 24.12 -13.48
CA ALA A 27 -12.72 23.77 -14.36
C ALA A 27 -13.61 22.64 -13.80
N SER A 28 -13.03 21.70 -13.04
CA SER A 28 -13.74 20.60 -12.39
C SER A 28 -14.50 21.00 -11.13
N PHE A 29 -14.32 22.23 -10.64
CA PHE A 29 -14.97 22.73 -9.45
C PHE A 29 -16.03 23.76 -9.82
N ASN A 30 -17.12 23.32 -10.46
CA ASN A 30 -18.27 24.17 -10.73
C ASN A 30 -19.52 23.53 -10.17
N ASN A 31 -20.20 24.21 -9.25
CA ASN A 31 -21.36 23.70 -8.54
C ASN A 31 -21.07 22.39 -7.77
N ILE A 32 -19.88 22.31 -7.15
CA ILE A 32 -19.47 21.15 -6.35
C ILE A 32 -19.89 21.34 -4.91
N LYS A 33 -20.68 20.40 -4.40
CA LYS A 33 -21.07 20.38 -2.99
C LYS A 33 -19.95 19.78 -2.14
N VAL A 34 -19.65 20.43 -1.03
CA VAL A 34 -18.61 19.99 -0.10
C VAL A 34 -19.14 20.04 1.32
N SER A 35 -18.78 19.05 2.13
CA SER A 35 -18.96 19.08 3.57
C SER A 35 -17.73 19.72 4.20
N VAL A 36 -17.96 20.69 5.09
CA VAL A 36 -16.92 21.51 5.70
C VAL A 36 -16.98 21.37 7.20
N VAL A 37 -15.86 20.97 7.81
CA VAL A 37 -15.68 21.04 9.27
C VAL A 37 -14.89 22.31 9.57
N GLN A 38 -15.32 23.00 10.63
CA GLN A 38 -14.65 24.20 11.14
C GLN A 38 -14.07 23.96 12.53
N LEU A 39 -13.01 24.69 12.89
CA LEU A 39 -12.32 24.49 14.18
C LEU A 39 -13.20 24.73 15.42
N LYS A 40 -14.25 25.56 15.30
CA LYS A 40 -15.13 25.96 16.40
C LYS A 40 -16.55 26.14 15.89
N GLY A 41 -17.27 25.04 15.74
CA GLY A 41 -18.69 25.04 15.36
C GLY A 41 -19.10 23.76 14.66
N GLU A 42 -20.37 23.66 14.34
CA GLU A 42 -20.92 22.49 13.65
C GLU A 42 -20.44 22.41 12.19
N PRO A 43 -20.31 21.20 11.64
CA PRO A 43 -20.11 21.00 10.20
C PRO A 43 -21.24 21.63 9.39
N PHE A 44 -20.93 22.08 8.17
CA PHE A 44 -21.91 22.65 7.26
C PHE A 44 -21.61 22.29 5.81
N GLU A 45 -22.62 22.37 4.95
CA GLU A 45 -22.45 22.20 3.51
C GLU A 45 -22.15 23.54 2.83
N ALA A 46 -21.22 23.53 1.88
CA ALA A 46 -20.94 24.65 1.00
C ALA A 46 -20.98 24.22 -0.47
N THR A 47 -21.22 25.17 -1.36
CA THR A 47 -21.10 24.94 -2.82
C THR A 47 -19.94 25.76 -3.36
N ILE A 48 -19.04 25.09 -4.08
CA ILE A 48 -17.84 25.67 -4.66
C ILE A 48 -18.08 26.02 -6.13
N TYR A 49 -17.78 27.27 -6.47
CA TYR A 49 -17.77 27.79 -7.83
C TYR A 49 -16.35 28.32 -8.14
N GLY A 50 -15.61 27.60 -8.98
CA GLY A 50 -14.19 27.83 -9.21
C GLY A 50 -13.32 27.09 -8.19
N CYS A 51 -12.16 27.64 -7.86
CA CYS A 51 -11.14 26.95 -7.05
C CYS A 51 -11.56 26.78 -5.60
N VAL A 52 -11.07 25.75 -4.90
CA VAL A 52 -11.23 25.63 -3.45
C VAL A 52 -10.26 26.61 -2.78
N GLN A 53 -10.80 27.70 -2.24
CA GLN A 53 -10.05 28.77 -1.60
C GLN A 53 -10.90 29.50 -0.55
N ARG A 54 -10.24 30.19 0.39
CA ARG A 54 -10.91 30.86 1.51
C ARG A 54 -12.11 31.74 1.13
N PRO A 55 -12.07 32.57 0.07
CA PRO A 55 -13.21 33.42 -0.31
C PRO A 55 -14.51 32.69 -0.65
N ASN A 56 -14.47 31.37 -0.88
CA ASN A 56 -15.68 30.58 -1.11
C ASN A 56 -16.44 30.26 0.19
N PHE A 57 -15.84 30.56 1.34
CA PHE A 57 -16.40 30.37 2.66
C PHE A 57 -16.57 31.73 3.34
N ARG A 58 -17.50 31.84 4.28
CA ARG A 58 -17.73 33.10 5.03
C ARG A 58 -16.47 33.47 5.83
N ASP A 59 -16.14 34.75 5.91
CA ASP A 59 -14.85 35.23 6.47
C ASP A 59 -14.61 34.81 7.93
N GLU A 60 -15.68 34.67 8.71
CA GLU A 60 -15.69 34.27 10.12
C GLU A 60 -15.42 32.77 10.32
N VAL A 61 -15.61 31.95 9.27
CA VAL A 61 -15.46 30.49 9.34
C VAL A 61 -14.00 30.10 9.21
N ILE A 62 -13.53 29.30 10.17
CA ILE A 62 -12.20 28.71 10.12
C ILE A 62 -12.31 27.27 9.62
N VAL A 63 -12.19 27.10 8.30
CA VAL A 63 -12.23 25.79 7.65
C VAL A 63 -11.03 24.94 8.06
N SER A 64 -11.29 23.81 8.71
CA SER A 64 -10.29 22.81 9.12
C SER A 64 -10.30 21.57 8.24
N GLU A 65 -11.47 21.13 7.78
CA GLU A 65 -11.58 19.91 6.97
C GLU A 65 -12.55 20.13 5.81
N ILE A 66 -12.22 19.55 4.67
CA ILE A 66 -13.09 19.52 3.50
C ILE A 66 -13.23 18.08 3.05
N LEU A 67 -14.48 17.63 2.96
CA LEU A 67 -14.88 16.37 2.36
C LEU A 67 -15.70 16.67 1.10
N VAL A 68 -15.23 16.16 -0.03
CA VAL A 68 -15.98 16.12 -1.29
C VAL A 68 -16.39 14.66 -1.49
N SER A 69 -17.69 14.38 -1.52
CA SER A 69 -18.21 13.01 -1.65
C SER A 69 -19.31 12.97 -2.71
N GLU A 70 -19.30 11.94 -3.57
CA GLU A 70 -20.32 11.73 -4.61
C GLU A 70 -20.43 12.93 -5.58
N GLN A 71 -19.30 13.53 -5.98
CA GLN A 71 -19.24 14.68 -6.88
C GLN A 71 -18.35 14.40 -8.08
N ASN A 72 -18.68 14.88 -9.28
CA ASN A 72 -17.83 14.66 -10.44
C ASN A 72 -16.70 15.70 -10.52
N VAL A 73 -15.52 15.38 -9.95
CA VAL A 73 -14.31 16.21 -9.97
C VAL A 73 -13.17 15.43 -10.64
N PRO A 74 -13.23 15.21 -11.96
CA PRO A 74 -12.31 14.28 -12.63
C PRO A 74 -10.86 14.73 -12.61
N ARG A 75 -10.60 16.04 -12.42
CA ARG A 75 -9.25 16.59 -12.43
C ARG A 75 -9.03 17.62 -11.33
N LEU A 76 -7.91 17.48 -10.63
CA LEU A 76 -7.34 18.53 -9.81
C LEU A 76 -6.28 19.28 -10.64
N GLY A 77 -6.70 20.38 -11.26
CA GLY A 77 -5.80 21.25 -12.03
C GLY A 77 -4.81 21.99 -11.14
N ARG A 78 -3.79 22.61 -11.74
CA ARG A 78 -2.84 23.47 -11.03
C ARG A 78 -3.58 24.53 -10.21
N ASP A 79 -3.19 24.76 -8.95
CA ASP A 79 -3.81 25.72 -8.03
C ASP A 79 -5.32 25.48 -7.76
N ALA A 80 -5.82 24.26 -7.98
CA ALA A 80 -7.22 23.88 -7.74
C ALA A 80 -7.63 24.05 -6.27
N ILE A 81 -6.74 23.71 -5.34
CA ILE A 81 -6.90 23.96 -3.91
C ILE A 81 -5.77 24.87 -3.44
N ARG A 82 -6.12 26.06 -2.92
CA ARG A 82 -5.13 27.06 -2.55
C ARG A 82 -5.54 27.97 -1.40
N HIS A 83 -4.54 28.55 -0.74
CA HIS A 83 -4.73 29.59 0.27
C HIS A 83 -5.69 29.18 1.41
N MET A 84 -5.51 27.96 1.93
CA MET A 84 -6.28 27.43 3.04
C MET A 84 -5.36 27.26 4.27
N PRO A 85 -5.06 28.33 5.03
CA PRO A 85 -4.01 28.35 6.06
C PRO A 85 -4.32 27.50 7.31
N ARG A 86 -5.54 26.98 7.41
CA ARG A 86 -6.03 26.22 8.58
C ARG A 86 -6.54 24.82 8.22
N LEU A 87 -6.54 24.46 6.93
CA LEU A 87 -6.99 23.16 6.46
C LEU A 87 -5.99 22.08 6.93
N THR A 88 -6.51 21.09 7.65
CA THR A 88 -5.77 19.94 8.19
C THR A 88 -6.13 18.64 7.50
N SER A 89 -7.35 18.52 6.95
CA SER A 89 -7.81 17.32 6.24
C SER A 89 -8.48 17.69 4.91
N LEU A 90 -8.15 16.96 3.86
CA LEU A 90 -8.77 17.07 2.54
C LEU A 90 -9.08 15.68 1.99
N VAL A 91 -10.36 15.39 1.79
CA VAL A 91 -10.85 14.06 1.38
C VAL A 91 -11.71 14.18 0.13
N PHE A 92 -11.44 13.29 -0.83
CA PHE A 92 -12.26 13.08 -2.01
C PHE A 92 -12.73 11.63 -2.07
N GLU A 93 -14.01 11.40 -1.82
CA GLU A 93 -14.64 10.09 -1.91
C GLU A 93 -15.52 10.03 -3.16
N ASN A 94 -15.36 8.97 -3.95
CA ASN A 94 -16.18 8.72 -5.12
C ASN A 94 -16.31 9.96 -6.04
N CYS A 95 -15.16 10.58 -6.33
CA CYS A 95 -15.11 11.86 -7.04
C CYS A 95 -14.79 11.74 -8.53
N GLY A 96 -14.60 10.52 -9.04
CA GLY A 96 -14.17 10.27 -10.42
C GLY A 96 -12.80 10.86 -10.76
N ILE A 97 -11.97 11.20 -9.76
CA ILE A 97 -10.64 11.80 -9.97
C ILE A 97 -9.79 10.84 -10.78
N ASN A 98 -9.36 11.26 -11.98
CA ASN A 98 -8.46 10.51 -12.85
C ASN A 98 -7.13 11.23 -13.10
N ASN A 99 -7.02 12.49 -12.66
CA ASN A 99 -5.80 13.29 -12.82
C ASN A 99 -5.61 14.26 -11.64
N ILE A 100 -4.42 14.23 -11.03
CA ILE A 100 -3.97 15.23 -10.06
C ILE A 100 -2.70 15.87 -10.63
N MET A 101 -2.79 17.15 -11.00
CA MET A 101 -1.63 17.86 -11.56
C MET A 101 -0.64 18.24 -10.46
N PRO A 102 0.67 18.26 -10.78
CA PRO A 102 1.67 18.92 -9.93
C PRO A 102 1.29 20.37 -9.62
N GLY A 103 1.44 20.77 -8.36
CA GLY A 103 1.03 22.09 -7.88
C GLY A 103 -0.49 22.33 -7.84
N SER A 104 -1.31 21.28 -7.88
CA SER A 104 -2.77 21.37 -7.67
C SER A 104 -3.16 21.80 -6.26
N MET A 105 -2.30 21.53 -5.28
CA MET A 105 -2.44 21.90 -3.88
C MET A 105 -1.33 22.87 -3.50
N ARG A 106 -1.66 24.13 -3.21
CA ARG A 106 -0.67 25.17 -2.92
C ARG A 106 -1.01 25.96 -1.68
N ASN A 107 0.01 26.28 -0.86
CA ASN A 107 -0.16 27.08 0.36
C ASN A 107 -1.22 26.46 1.30
N LEU A 108 -0.99 25.20 1.67
CA LEU A 108 -1.76 24.42 2.64
C LEU A 108 -0.87 24.07 3.85
N PRO A 109 -0.37 25.06 4.61
CA PRO A 109 0.73 24.90 5.57
C PRO A 109 0.38 24.08 6.82
N LYS A 110 -0.86 23.62 6.95
CA LYS A 110 -1.33 22.80 8.07
C LYS A 110 -1.94 21.47 7.63
N LEU A 111 -1.90 21.15 6.34
CA LEU A 111 -2.49 19.92 5.83
C LEU A 111 -1.71 18.72 6.38
N ARG A 112 -2.43 17.81 7.04
CA ARG A 112 -1.90 16.60 7.68
C ARG A 112 -2.45 15.33 7.05
N TYR A 113 -3.68 15.38 6.55
CA TYR A 113 -4.38 14.24 5.98
C TYR A 113 -4.85 14.56 4.57
N PHE A 114 -4.50 13.69 3.62
CA PHE A 114 -5.01 13.75 2.25
C PHE A 114 -5.52 12.37 1.84
N GLU A 115 -6.75 12.32 1.34
CA GLU A 115 -7.35 11.07 0.88
C GLU A 115 -8.06 11.24 -0.47
N VAL A 116 -7.83 10.28 -1.36
CA VAL A 116 -8.61 10.04 -2.57
C VAL A 116 -9.01 8.58 -2.58
N ASN A 117 -10.31 8.31 -2.60
CA ASN A 117 -10.82 6.95 -2.69
C ASN A 117 -11.93 6.80 -3.75
N LYS A 118 -12.15 5.54 -4.18
CA LYS A 118 -13.21 5.17 -5.15
C LYS A 118 -13.17 6.05 -6.40
N SER A 119 -12.00 6.22 -7.00
CA SER A 119 -11.77 7.15 -8.12
C SER A 119 -10.94 6.49 -9.22
N GLY A 120 -10.79 7.12 -10.40
CA GLY A 120 -10.11 6.53 -11.56
C GLY A 120 -8.64 6.96 -11.72
N LEU A 121 -7.92 7.24 -10.62
CA LEU A 121 -6.58 7.80 -10.67
C LEU A 121 -5.57 6.74 -11.11
N ALA A 122 -5.02 6.86 -12.31
CA ALA A 122 -4.08 5.88 -12.86
C ALA A 122 -2.62 6.14 -12.48
N ARG A 123 -2.23 7.40 -12.23
CA ARG A 123 -0.84 7.78 -11.97
C ARG A 123 -0.66 8.91 -10.98
N ILE A 124 0.48 8.91 -10.27
CA ILE A 124 0.91 10.02 -9.42
C ILE A 124 2.22 10.57 -9.97
N LEU A 125 2.21 11.85 -10.32
CA LEU A 125 3.35 12.55 -10.90
C LEU A 125 4.29 13.13 -9.84
N TYR A 126 5.55 13.29 -10.21
CA TYR A 126 6.50 14.09 -9.43
C TYR A 126 5.93 15.50 -9.19
N GLY A 127 6.07 15.99 -7.96
CA GLY A 127 5.62 17.33 -7.59
C GLY A 127 4.12 17.45 -7.26
N THR A 128 3.34 16.36 -7.32
CA THR A 128 1.94 16.36 -6.88
C THR A 128 1.76 16.83 -5.43
N PHE A 129 2.63 16.37 -4.52
CA PHE A 129 2.60 16.72 -3.09
C PHE A 129 3.72 17.69 -2.69
N GLN A 130 4.29 18.43 -3.64
CA GLN A 130 5.40 19.35 -3.37
C GLN A 130 4.99 20.41 -2.33
N GLU A 131 5.93 20.74 -1.43
CA GLU A 131 5.76 21.76 -0.37
C GLU A 131 4.74 21.42 0.73
N LEU A 132 4.12 20.23 0.71
CA LEU A 132 3.20 19.77 1.77
C LEU A 132 3.97 19.17 2.96
N PHE A 133 4.90 19.93 3.53
CA PHE A 133 5.84 19.45 4.54
C PHE A 133 5.20 18.97 5.85
N THR A 134 3.95 19.38 6.13
CA THR A 134 3.19 18.97 7.32
C THR A 134 2.36 17.71 7.13
N LEU A 135 2.34 17.15 5.92
CA LEU A 135 1.51 16.00 5.59
C LEU A 135 2.01 14.77 6.35
N GLU A 136 1.11 14.12 7.09
CA GLU A 136 1.39 12.98 7.97
C GLU A 136 0.82 11.68 7.39
N THR A 137 -0.33 11.76 6.71
CA THR A 137 -1.04 10.62 6.14
C THR A 137 -1.50 10.92 4.72
N ILE A 138 -1.18 10.00 3.80
CA ILE A 138 -1.70 9.98 2.44
C ILE A 138 -2.44 8.66 2.23
N LYS A 139 -3.69 8.73 1.76
CA LYS A 139 -4.46 7.56 1.35
C LYS A 139 -4.95 7.72 -0.08
N ILE A 140 -4.53 6.83 -0.97
CA ILE A 140 -4.94 6.80 -2.37
C ILE A 140 -5.27 5.34 -2.67
N HIS A 141 -6.53 4.97 -2.43
CA HIS A 141 -6.95 3.57 -2.41
C HIS A 141 -8.29 3.36 -3.11
N ASN A 142 -8.55 2.14 -3.57
CA ASN A 142 -9.68 1.85 -4.45
C ASN A 142 -9.66 2.77 -5.69
N THR A 143 -8.51 2.81 -6.35
CA THR A 143 -8.34 3.51 -7.62
C THR A 143 -7.67 2.62 -8.66
N ASP A 144 -7.35 3.18 -9.84
CA ASP A 144 -6.70 2.45 -10.92
C ASP A 144 -5.17 2.65 -10.93
N LEU A 145 -4.59 3.04 -9.79
CA LEU A 145 -3.20 3.49 -9.70
C LEU A 145 -2.23 2.37 -10.09
N ASN A 146 -1.47 2.59 -11.16
CA ASN A 146 -0.50 1.63 -11.70
C ASN A 146 0.90 2.22 -11.89
N GLU A 147 1.05 3.55 -11.85
CA GLU A 147 2.31 4.26 -12.07
C GLU A 147 2.51 5.35 -11.01
N ILE A 148 3.67 5.35 -10.38
CA ILE A 148 4.08 6.38 -9.42
C ILE A 148 5.49 6.82 -9.82
N ASP A 149 5.64 8.12 -10.12
CA ASP A 149 6.94 8.68 -10.46
C ASP A 149 7.90 8.60 -9.26
N THR A 150 9.20 8.52 -9.55
CA THR A 150 10.25 8.73 -8.53
C THR A 150 10.02 10.04 -7.78
N ASP A 151 10.22 10.00 -6.47
CA ASP A 151 10.03 11.12 -5.54
C ASP A 151 8.63 11.74 -5.50
N ALA A 152 7.60 11.07 -6.04
CA ALA A 152 6.21 11.51 -5.91
C ALA A 152 5.80 11.80 -4.45
N PHE A 153 6.30 11.00 -3.50
CA PHE A 153 6.18 11.20 -2.06
C PHE A 153 7.52 11.53 -1.40
N GLY A 154 8.55 11.88 -2.19
CA GLY A 154 9.94 11.88 -1.76
C GLY A 154 10.32 12.99 -0.78
N PHE A 155 9.55 14.08 -0.71
CA PHE A 155 9.89 15.29 0.06
C PHE A 155 8.85 15.63 1.13
N LEU A 156 8.39 14.61 1.85
CA LEU A 156 7.37 14.72 2.90
C LEU A 156 7.96 14.28 4.25
N PRO A 157 8.71 15.18 4.94
CA PRO A 157 9.52 14.81 6.11
C PRO A 157 8.68 14.34 7.31
N ASN A 158 7.38 14.65 7.35
CA ASN A 158 6.48 14.24 8.43
C ASN A 158 5.57 13.07 8.04
N LEU A 159 5.71 12.51 6.83
CA LEU A 159 4.88 11.40 6.38
C LEU A 159 5.13 10.15 7.24
N LYS A 160 4.06 9.63 7.83
CA LYS A 160 4.05 8.46 8.71
C LYS A 160 3.22 7.32 8.15
N GLU A 161 2.13 7.62 7.45
CA GLU A 161 1.23 6.60 6.92
C GLU A 161 1.00 6.82 5.44
N THR A 162 1.09 5.73 4.68
CA THR A 162 0.73 5.71 3.27
C THR A 162 -0.09 4.48 2.96
N ASP A 163 -1.33 4.71 2.50
CA ASP A 163 -2.23 3.67 2.03
C ASP A 163 -2.38 3.77 0.51
N LEU A 164 -1.87 2.76 -0.19
CA LEU A 164 -1.96 2.57 -1.64
C LEU A 164 -2.70 1.26 -1.97
N SER A 165 -3.58 0.82 -1.09
CA SER A 165 -4.31 -0.43 -1.24
C SER A 165 -5.37 -0.40 -2.33
N ASN A 166 -5.78 -1.57 -2.81
CA ASN A 166 -6.86 -1.71 -3.80
C ASN A 166 -6.56 -0.89 -5.06
N ASN A 167 -5.39 -1.10 -5.63
CA ASN A 167 -4.89 -0.42 -6.83
C ASN A 167 -4.32 -1.47 -7.81
N GLN A 168 -3.56 -1.03 -8.81
CA GLN A 168 -3.05 -1.86 -9.90
C GLN A 168 -1.50 -1.86 -9.94
N LEU A 169 -0.84 -1.61 -8.80
CA LEU A 169 0.62 -1.54 -8.71
C LEU A 169 1.23 -2.94 -8.92
N ASN A 170 2.16 -3.05 -9.88
CA ASN A 170 2.82 -4.32 -10.21
C ASN A 170 4.16 -4.53 -9.48
N TYR A 171 4.67 -3.49 -8.82
CA TYR A 171 5.93 -3.47 -8.08
C TYR A 171 5.83 -2.49 -6.92
N PHE A 172 6.78 -2.59 -5.99
CA PHE A 172 7.05 -1.54 -5.01
C PHE A 172 8.43 -0.95 -5.32
N ASP A 173 8.51 0.38 -5.48
CA ASP A 173 9.78 1.07 -5.63
C ASP A 173 10.03 2.01 -4.45
N ARG A 174 11.17 1.81 -3.78
CA ARG A 174 11.59 2.68 -2.68
C ARG A 174 11.84 4.12 -3.15
N THR A 175 12.11 4.38 -4.43
CA THR A 175 12.38 5.74 -4.92
C THR A 175 11.14 6.64 -4.86
N TRP A 176 9.95 6.11 -4.64
CA TRP A 176 8.75 6.92 -4.39
C TRP A 176 8.88 7.77 -3.11
N PHE A 177 9.69 7.33 -2.13
CA PHE A 177 9.79 7.92 -0.79
C PHE A 177 11.22 8.33 -0.39
N THR A 178 12.10 8.69 -1.33
CA THR A 178 13.55 8.87 -1.10
C THR A 178 13.96 9.61 0.17
N ASN A 179 13.31 10.74 0.54
CA ASN A 179 13.59 11.47 1.79
C ASN A 179 12.46 11.39 2.83
N SER A 180 11.41 10.61 2.58
CA SER A 180 10.29 10.41 3.50
C SER A 180 10.54 9.20 4.41
N THR A 181 11.68 9.20 5.10
CA THR A 181 12.18 8.06 5.88
C THR A 181 11.48 7.87 7.24
N ASN A 182 10.53 8.76 7.58
CA ASN A 182 9.76 8.71 8.81
C ASN A 182 8.52 7.81 8.73
N LEU A 183 8.31 7.13 7.59
CA LEU A 183 7.19 6.22 7.38
C LEU A 183 7.13 5.12 8.46
N GLU A 184 5.95 4.95 9.04
CA GLU A 184 5.64 4.01 10.12
C GLU A 184 4.67 2.91 9.64
N ILE A 185 3.74 3.25 8.74
CA ILE A 185 2.72 2.33 8.21
C ILE A 185 2.71 2.42 6.68
N LEU A 186 2.83 1.27 6.03
CA LEU A 186 2.71 1.13 4.57
C LEU A 186 1.69 0.06 4.22
N ASN A 187 0.59 0.47 3.59
CA ASN A 187 -0.44 -0.43 3.12
C ASN A 187 -0.40 -0.54 1.59
N LEU A 188 -0.12 -1.75 1.10
CA LEU A 188 -0.05 -2.12 -0.32
C LEU A 188 -0.95 -3.32 -0.63
N GLN A 189 -1.92 -3.65 0.24
CA GLN A 189 -2.82 -4.78 0.03
C GLN A 189 -3.64 -4.64 -1.27
N HIS A 190 -4.09 -5.74 -1.85
CA HIS A 190 -4.95 -5.74 -3.04
C HIS A 190 -4.31 -4.98 -4.22
N ASN A 191 -3.06 -5.32 -4.53
CA ASN A 191 -2.33 -4.85 -5.71
C ASN A 191 -1.88 -6.07 -6.54
N LYS A 192 -0.94 -5.88 -7.47
CA LYS A 192 -0.40 -6.93 -8.37
C LYS A 192 1.10 -7.12 -8.19
N ILE A 193 1.63 -6.82 -7.00
CA ILE A 193 3.06 -6.89 -6.71
C ILE A 193 3.51 -8.34 -6.78
N ARG A 194 4.58 -8.62 -7.55
CA ARG A 194 5.11 -9.98 -7.74
C ARG A 194 6.38 -10.29 -6.98
N THR A 195 7.17 -9.27 -6.69
CA THR A 195 8.49 -9.40 -6.10
C THR A 195 8.72 -8.24 -5.13
N ILE A 196 9.31 -8.55 -3.97
CA ILE A 196 9.89 -7.54 -3.09
C ILE A 196 11.40 -7.58 -3.27
N GLU A 197 11.92 -6.53 -3.90
CA GLU A 197 13.32 -6.45 -4.29
C GLU A 197 14.26 -6.26 -3.10
N ARG A 198 15.53 -6.58 -3.34
CA ARG A 198 16.62 -6.41 -2.39
C ARG A 198 16.71 -4.98 -1.90
N LYS A 199 16.77 -4.80 -0.58
CA LYS A 199 16.87 -3.50 0.10
C LYS A 199 15.66 -2.58 -0.17
N SER A 200 14.51 -3.12 -0.56
CA SER A 200 13.25 -2.36 -0.72
C SER A 200 12.96 -1.47 0.48
N PHE A 201 13.11 -2.01 1.69
CA PHE A 201 12.77 -1.27 2.92
C PHE A 201 13.98 -0.72 3.69
N LYS A 202 15.18 -0.74 3.10
CA LYS A 202 16.43 -0.38 3.81
C LYS A 202 16.41 1.01 4.47
N PRO A 203 15.88 2.07 3.84
CA PRO A 203 15.88 3.41 4.45
C PRO A 203 14.84 3.61 5.56
N TYR A 204 13.77 2.80 5.60
CA TYR A 204 12.58 3.05 6.41
C TYR A 204 12.67 2.40 7.80
N HIS A 205 13.64 2.85 8.59
CA HIS A 205 13.91 2.27 9.91
C HIS A 205 12.77 2.41 10.92
N ARG A 206 11.81 3.31 10.66
CA ARG A 206 10.63 3.56 11.51
C ARG A 206 9.41 2.73 11.14
N LEU A 207 9.43 1.99 10.02
CA LEU A 207 8.31 1.14 9.64
C LEU A 207 8.01 0.12 10.74
N ARG A 208 6.77 0.14 11.21
CA ARG A 208 6.19 -0.76 12.19
C ARG A 208 5.18 -1.71 11.56
N GLU A 209 4.55 -1.31 10.47
CA GLU A 209 3.52 -2.09 9.81
C GLU A 209 3.66 -2.08 8.30
N ILE A 210 3.67 -3.28 7.72
CA ILE A 210 3.67 -3.50 6.28
C ILE A 210 2.55 -4.51 5.95
N GLN A 211 1.57 -4.05 5.18
CA GLN A 211 0.48 -4.88 4.66
C GLN A 211 0.69 -5.12 3.16
N LEU A 212 0.91 -6.38 2.78
CA LEU A 212 1.13 -6.84 1.40
C LEU A 212 0.11 -7.91 1.01
N ASP A 213 -1.01 -7.99 1.72
CA ASP A 213 -2.04 -9.00 1.52
C ASP A 213 -2.65 -8.93 0.12
N HIS A 214 -3.11 -10.06 -0.41
CA HIS A 214 -3.80 -10.12 -1.71
C HIS A 214 -2.98 -9.48 -2.85
N ASN A 215 -1.74 -9.91 -2.98
CA ASN A 215 -0.86 -9.58 -4.10
C ASN A 215 -0.48 -10.87 -4.85
N ASP A 216 0.41 -10.75 -5.83
CA ASP A 216 0.93 -11.87 -6.62
C ASP A 216 2.36 -12.25 -6.22
N ILE A 217 2.75 -12.01 -4.95
CA ILE A 217 4.14 -12.13 -4.53
C ILE A 217 4.58 -13.60 -4.60
N THR A 218 5.60 -13.86 -5.40
CA THR A 218 6.22 -15.17 -5.58
C THR A 218 7.65 -15.22 -5.06
N LEU A 219 8.32 -14.06 -4.96
CA LEU A 219 9.72 -13.94 -4.58
C LEU A 219 9.93 -12.78 -3.59
N LEU A 220 10.63 -13.09 -2.49
CA LEU A 220 11.18 -12.12 -1.56
C LEU A 220 12.70 -12.19 -1.70
N GLU A 221 13.33 -11.18 -2.30
CA GLU A 221 14.77 -11.25 -2.55
C GLU A 221 15.59 -11.15 -1.25
N THR A 222 16.82 -11.67 -1.30
CA THR A 222 17.81 -11.56 -0.23
C THR A 222 17.94 -10.12 0.28
N ASN A 223 17.81 -9.93 1.60
CA ASN A 223 17.78 -8.63 2.28
C ASN A 223 16.62 -7.68 1.88
N SER A 224 15.50 -8.18 1.36
CA SER A 224 14.31 -7.36 1.05
C SER A 224 13.78 -6.57 2.25
N PHE A 225 13.72 -7.20 3.43
CA PHE A 225 13.28 -6.59 4.71
C PHE A 225 14.43 -6.08 5.59
N LYS A 226 15.66 -6.01 5.05
CA LYS A 226 16.80 -5.48 5.80
C LYS A 226 16.59 -4.03 6.18
N GLY A 227 16.85 -3.68 7.44
CA GLY A 227 16.76 -2.30 7.94
C GLY A 227 15.52 -2.05 8.81
N LEU A 228 14.54 -2.95 8.76
CA LEU A 228 13.29 -2.89 9.53
C LEU A 228 13.49 -3.31 10.99
N ARG A 229 14.06 -2.42 11.80
CA ARG A 229 14.40 -2.70 13.21
C ARG A 229 13.21 -2.58 14.17
N HIS A 230 12.15 -1.90 13.76
CA HIS A 230 10.96 -1.64 14.57
C HIS A 230 9.70 -2.26 13.98
N LEU A 231 9.84 -3.22 13.06
CA LEU A 231 8.69 -3.88 12.44
C LEU A 231 7.94 -4.69 13.49
N GLU A 232 6.66 -4.40 13.67
CA GLU A 232 5.79 -5.08 14.61
C GLU A 232 4.78 -5.98 13.88
N HIS A 233 4.32 -5.55 12.71
CA HIS A 233 3.27 -6.22 11.94
C HIS A 233 3.73 -6.40 10.49
N LEU A 234 3.78 -7.65 10.05
CA LEU A 234 4.01 -8.01 8.65
C LEU A 234 2.94 -8.98 8.19
N SER A 235 2.22 -8.58 7.14
CA SER A 235 1.18 -9.41 6.56
C SER A 235 1.45 -9.65 5.08
N LEU A 236 1.51 -10.93 4.70
CA LEU A 236 1.76 -11.45 3.36
C LEU A 236 0.64 -12.43 2.95
N THR A 237 -0.55 -12.31 3.54
CA THR A 237 -1.66 -13.25 3.31
C THR A 237 -2.10 -13.24 1.86
N TYR A 238 -2.63 -14.35 1.35
CA TYR A 238 -3.19 -14.42 0.00
C TYR A 238 -2.18 -13.96 -1.06
N ASN A 239 -0.97 -14.53 -0.99
CA ASN A 239 0.08 -14.37 -1.98
C ASN A 239 0.42 -15.73 -2.60
N LYS A 240 1.52 -15.82 -3.32
CA LYS A 240 1.93 -17.02 -4.06
C LYS A 240 3.29 -17.54 -3.60
N LEU A 241 3.70 -17.24 -2.38
CA LEU A 241 5.01 -17.61 -1.84
C LEU A 241 5.16 -19.13 -1.74
N LYS A 242 6.19 -19.67 -2.39
CA LYS A 242 6.57 -21.08 -2.28
C LYS A 242 7.56 -21.35 -1.13
N SER A 243 8.41 -20.37 -0.83
CA SER A 243 9.41 -20.42 0.23
C SER A 243 9.61 -19.04 0.87
N ILE A 244 10.20 -19.02 2.07
CA ILE A 244 10.66 -17.81 2.76
C ILE A 244 12.07 -18.07 3.25
N ASP A 245 13.06 -17.39 2.66
CA ASP A 245 14.46 -17.58 3.01
C ASP A 245 14.87 -16.81 4.26
N SER A 246 15.82 -17.35 5.01
CA SER A 246 16.29 -16.73 6.26
C SER A 246 17.05 -15.41 6.07
N ASP A 247 17.50 -15.11 4.86
CA ASP A 247 18.35 -13.95 4.54
C ASP A 247 17.56 -12.70 4.13
N ILE A 248 16.23 -12.79 4.05
CA ILE A 248 15.35 -11.65 3.75
C ILE A 248 15.26 -10.69 4.95
N PHE A 249 15.32 -11.24 6.17
CA PHE A 249 15.23 -10.51 7.43
C PHE A 249 16.61 -10.18 8.01
N PRO A 250 16.71 -9.11 8.83
CA PRO A 250 17.88 -8.92 9.69
C PRO A 250 17.98 -10.03 10.75
N ASN A 251 19.17 -10.24 11.29
CA ASN A 251 19.36 -11.18 12.40
C ASN A 251 18.53 -10.75 13.62
N SER A 252 17.87 -11.71 14.27
CA SER A 252 17.10 -11.52 15.51
C SER A 252 15.99 -10.46 15.39
N ILE A 253 15.17 -10.54 14.34
CA ILE A 253 14.04 -9.65 14.17
C ILE A 253 12.91 -10.03 15.14
N LYS A 254 12.36 -9.02 15.83
CA LYS A 254 11.18 -9.17 16.69
C LYS A 254 9.96 -8.70 15.92
N ILE A 255 8.96 -9.56 15.76
CA ILE A 255 7.71 -9.24 15.08
C ILE A 255 6.56 -9.61 16.04
N THR A 256 5.66 -8.68 16.31
CA THR A 256 4.50 -8.94 17.15
C THR A 256 3.50 -9.85 16.44
N ARG A 257 3.21 -9.58 15.16
CA ARG A 257 2.29 -10.37 14.35
C ARG A 257 2.88 -10.63 12.97
N LEU A 258 3.10 -11.90 12.65
CA LEU A 258 3.51 -12.36 11.33
C LEU A 258 2.36 -13.14 10.69
N ASN A 259 1.88 -12.70 9.55
CA ASN A 259 0.83 -13.39 8.82
C ASN A 259 1.35 -13.84 7.45
N ILE A 260 1.46 -15.16 7.28
CA ILE A 260 1.91 -15.81 6.04
C ILE A 260 0.88 -16.86 5.58
N ALA A 261 -0.36 -16.73 6.05
CA ALA A 261 -1.46 -17.62 5.67
C ALA A 261 -1.82 -17.45 4.18
N ALA A 262 -2.55 -18.42 3.62
CA ALA A 262 -3.01 -18.44 2.24
C ALA A 262 -1.88 -18.19 1.23
N ASN A 263 -0.84 -19.02 1.28
CA ASN A 263 0.30 -19.03 0.36
C ASN A 263 0.53 -20.47 -0.16
N HIS A 264 1.70 -20.72 -0.77
CA HIS A 264 2.11 -22.02 -1.29
C HIS A 264 3.26 -22.64 -0.48
N LEU A 265 3.35 -22.34 0.82
CA LEU A 265 4.43 -22.82 1.68
C LEU A 265 4.24 -24.29 2.04
N THR A 266 5.28 -25.09 1.88
CA THR A 266 5.32 -26.50 2.29
C THR A 266 6.09 -26.70 3.59
N TYR A 267 7.03 -25.80 3.93
CA TYR A 267 7.84 -25.80 5.16
C TYR A 267 8.32 -24.39 5.51
N LEU A 268 8.90 -24.23 6.71
CA LEU A 268 9.71 -23.07 7.08
C LEU A 268 11.13 -23.51 7.42
N PRO A 269 12.18 -22.89 6.86
CA PRO A 269 13.56 -23.27 7.18
C PRO A 269 13.91 -23.07 8.65
N THR A 270 14.70 -23.97 9.24
CA THR A 270 15.22 -23.79 10.62
C THR A 270 15.93 -22.46 10.80
N GLN A 271 16.77 -22.05 9.85
CA GLN A 271 17.54 -20.81 9.96
C GLN A 271 16.65 -19.56 9.97
N LEU A 272 15.45 -19.65 9.38
CA LEU A 272 14.45 -18.59 9.47
C LEU A 272 13.84 -18.56 10.87
N MET A 273 13.38 -19.71 11.37
CA MET A 273 12.79 -19.84 12.70
C MET A 273 13.75 -19.39 13.82
N ASP A 274 15.05 -19.68 13.69
CA ASP A 274 16.09 -19.25 14.65
C ASP A 274 16.30 -17.73 14.70
N LYS A 275 16.01 -17.02 13.59
CA LYS A 275 16.15 -15.57 13.50
C LYS A 275 14.89 -14.82 13.92
N LEU A 276 13.73 -15.46 13.87
CA LEU A 276 12.43 -14.86 14.13
C LEU A 276 12.07 -14.96 15.61
N ILE A 277 11.78 -13.82 16.23
CA ILE A 277 11.16 -13.75 17.55
C ILE A 277 9.75 -13.21 17.36
N VAL A 278 8.76 -14.10 17.37
CA VAL A 278 7.36 -13.79 17.05
C VAL A 278 6.45 -13.93 18.27
N ARG A 279 5.40 -13.10 18.37
CA ARG A 279 4.34 -13.29 19.39
C ARG A 279 3.09 -13.97 18.85
N LYS A 280 2.68 -13.61 17.64
CA LYS A 280 1.51 -14.18 16.97
C LYS A 280 1.86 -14.54 15.54
N VAL A 281 1.47 -15.74 15.11
CA VAL A 281 1.68 -16.20 13.73
C VAL A 281 0.39 -16.77 13.16
N MET A 282 0.10 -16.42 11.91
CA MET A 282 -0.98 -17.00 11.12
C MET A 282 -0.36 -17.81 9.97
N LEU A 283 -0.70 -19.10 9.88
CA LEU A 283 -0.06 -20.09 8.97
C LEU A 283 -1.06 -20.82 8.06
N ASP A 284 -2.36 -20.62 8.28
CA ASP A 284 -3.43 -21.39 7.68
C ASP A 284 -3.46 -21.27 6.15
N GLY A 285 -4.11 -22.22 5.46
CA GLY A 285 -4.26 -22.14 4.00
C GLY A 285 -2.96 -22.27 3.21
N ASN A 286 -1.96 -22.97 3.76
CA ASN A 286 -0.74 -23.35 3.06
C ASN A 286 -0.69 -24.88 2.88
N PRO A 287 -0.10 -25.38 1.77
CA PRO A 287 0.09 -26.81 1.51
C PRO A 287 1.24 -27.38 2.36
N TRP A 288 1.12 -27.31 3.69
CA TRP A 288 2.19 -27.77 4.57
C TRP A 288 2.46 -29.27 4.42
N GLU A 289 3.73 -29.65 4.35
CA GLU A 289 4.16 -31.03 4.59
C GLU A 289 3.99 -31.33 6.09
N CYS A 290 3.36 -32.44 6.45
CA CYS A 290 2.93 -32.71 7.82
C CYS A 290 4.09 -32.74 8.83
N GLN A 291 5.23 -33.31 8.46
CA GLN A 291 6.42 -33.32 9.33
C GLN A 291 7.01 -31.92 9.51
N CYS A 292 6.94 -31.08 8.48
CA CYS A 292 7.41 -29.71 8.53
C CYS A 292 6.48 -28.83 9.37
N LEU A 293 5.16 -29.00 9.24
CA LEU A 293 4.20 -28.31 10.12
C LEU A 293 4.43 -28.69 11.58
N HIS A 294 4.70 -29.97 11.89
CA HIS A 294 5.01 -30.39 13.25
C HIS A 294 6.23 -29.64 13.81
N LYS A 295 7.29 -29.50 13.01
CA LYS A 295 8.48 -28.72 13.36
C LYS A 295 8.15 -27.25 13.65
N VAL A 296 7.32 -26.62 12.82
CA VAL A 296 6.85 -25.24 13.02
C VAL A 296 6.02 -25.12 14.31
N THR A 297 5.14 -26.09 14.60
CA THR A 297 4.34 -26.07 15.84
C THR A 297 5.21 -26.20 17.09
N ASN A 298 6.25 -27.04 17.05
CA ASN A 298 7.22 -27.17 18.15
C ASN A 298 8.01 -25.88 18.36
N TRP A 299 8.43 -25.22 17.28
CA TRP A 299 9.07 -23.91 17.34
C TRP A 299 8.16 -22.85 18.00
N LEU A 300 6.89 -22.76 17.59
CA LEU A 300 5.92 -21.83 18.19
C LEU A 300 5.74 -22.10 19.70
N TYR A 301 5.60 -23.36 20.09
CA TYR A 301 5.49 -23.76 21.50
C TYR A 301 6.74 -23.34 22.30
N SER A 302 7.94 -23.62 21.77
CA SER A 302 9.20 -23.30 22.44
C SER A 302 9.48 -21.79 22.55
N SER A 303 8.97 -21.00 21.62
CA SER A 303 9.14 -19.54 21.60
C SER A 303 8.07 -18.79 22.41
N GLY A 304 7.03 -19.49 22.91
CA GLY A 304 5.88 -18.88 23.54
C GLY A 304 5.00 -18.07 22.58
N ALA A 305 5.13 -18.33 21.28
CA ALA A 305 4.34 -17.68 20.24
C ALA A 305 2.96 -18.34 20.13
N ASN A 306 1.93 -17.53 19.87
CA ASN A 306 0.58 -18.02 19.68
C ASN A 306 0.29 -18.21 18.20
N LEU A 307 -0.24 -19.38 17.84
CA LEU A 307 -0.90 -19.58 16.56
C LEU A 307 -2.24 -18.84 16.59
N GLU A 308 -2.38 -17.81 15.77
CA GLU A 308 -3.59 -17.00 15.68
C GLU A 308 -4.52 -17.59 14.62
N LYS A 309 -5.71 -18.00 15.05
CA LYS A 309 -6.74 -18.59 14.18
C LYS A 309 -7.60 -17.50 13.55
N PRO A 310 -8.04 -17.65 12.28
CA PRO A 310 -9.06 -16.78 11.71
C PRO A 310 -10.37 -16.86 12.51
N SER A 311 -11.11 -15.75 12.60
CA SER A 311 -12.35 -15.60 13.39
C SER A 311 -13.45 -16.64 13.11
N ASN A 312 -13.34 -17.38 12.00
CA ASN A 312 -14.35 -18.31 11.48
C ASN A 312 -13.88 -19.77 11.37
N CYS A 313 -12.63 -20.11 11.74
CA CYS A 313 -12.12 -21.48 11.66
C CYS A 313 -11.73 -21.98 13.06
N GLY A 314 -12.30 -23.13 13.43
CA GLY A 314 -12.15 -23.73 14.76
C GLY A 314 -10.80 -24.40 15.01
N ASP A 315 -10.04 -24.82 13.97
CA ASP A 315 -8.86 -25.69 14.15
C ASP A 315 -7.69 -25.46 13.17
N ILE A 316 -6.58 -26.14 13.51
CA ILE A 316 -5.15 -26.10 13.11
C ILE A 316 -4.89 -26.07 11.58
N PRO A 317 -3.76 -25.49 11.10
CA PRO A 317 -3.33 -25.59 9.71
C PRO A 317 -3.40 -27.03 9.17
N VAL A 318 -3.98 -27.17 7.98
CA VAL A 318 -4.07 -28.45 7.27
C VAL A 318 -2.71 -28.78 6.68
N CYS A 319 -2.29 -30.04 6.81
CA CYS A 319 -1.10 -30.57 6.15
C CYS A 319 -1.44 -31.77 5.25
N TYR A 320 -0.53 -32.08 4.34
CA TYR A 320 -0.53 -33.26 3.48
C TYR A 320 0.76 -34.07 3.72
N SER A 321 0.70 -35.39 3.57
CA SER A 321 1.85 -36.30 3.74
C SER A 321 2.03 -37.11 2.46
N SER A 322 3.09 -36.85 1.69
CA SER A 322 3.33 -37.54 0.41
C SER A 322 3.65 -39.04 0.57
N THR A 323 4.18 -39.43 1.72
CA THR A 323 4.52 -40.81 2.09
C THR A 323 4.09 -41.15 3.51
N VAL A 324 3.76 -42.42 3.75
CA VAL A 324 3.38 -42.95 5.08
C VAL A 324 4.62 -43.10 6.01
N ASN A 325 5.85 -42.93 5.50
CA ASN A 325 7.07 -43.36 6.17
C ASN A 325 8.20 -42.33 6.31
N GLU A 326 8.04 -41.09 5.83
CA GLU A 326 9.06 -40.06 6.09
C GLU A 326 8.93 -39.49 7.50
N LYS A 327 9.93 -39.77 8.33
CA LYS A 327 9.98 -39.37 9.75
C LYS A 327 10.54 -37.96 9.97
N SER A 328 10.98 -37.27 8.91
CA SER A 328 11.70 -36.01 9.01
C SER A 328 11.17 -35.00 8.00
N CYS A 329 11.12 -33.73 8.40
CA CYS A 329 10.83 -32.63 7.49
C CYS A 329 11.96 -32.53 6.45
N MET A 330 11.66 -32.82 5.19
CA MET A 330 12.52 -32.46 4.07
C MET A 330 12.19 -31.01 3.71
N GLU A 331 13.06 -30.09 4.14
CA GLU A 331 12.97 -28.64 3.87
C GLU A 331 13.29 -28.35 2.39
N VAL A 332 12.48 -28.91 1.50
CA VAL A 332 12.63 -28.82 0.05
C VAL A 332 11.32 -28.37 -0.57
N ASP A 333 11.45 -27.56 -1.62
CA ASP A 333 10.33 -27.09 -2.42
C ASP A 333 9.65 -28.26 -3.15
N ASP A 334 8.54 -28.76 -2.62
CA ASP A 334 7.86 -29.96 -3.13
C ASP A 334 6.55 -29.61 -3.86
N ASP A 335 6.59 -29.67 -5.20
CA ASP A 335 5.42 -29.43 -6.03
C ASP A 335 4.38 -30.57 -5.97
N GLU A 336 4.77 -31.80 -5.63
CA GLU A 336 3.85 -32.93 -5.46
C GLU A 336 2.94 -32.71 -4.25
N VAL A 337 3.51 -32.28 -3.12
CA VAL A 337 2.74 -31.90 -1.91
C VAL A 337 1.70 -30.82 -2.25
N ARG A 338 2.09 -29.80 -3.04
CA ARG A 338 1.14 -28.75 -3.46
C ARG A 338 0.03 -29.27 -4.34
N VAL A 339 0.37 -30.04 -5.38
CA VAL A 339 -0.61 -30.58 -6.32
C VAL A 339 -1.64 -31.42 -5.55
N LYS A 340 -1.18 -32.34 -4.71
CA LYS A 340 -2.05 -33.22 -3.93
C LYS A 340 -2.88 -32.45 -2.91
N TYR A 341 -2.31 -31.47 -2.22
CA TYR A 341 -3.05 -30.57 -1.33
C TYR A 341 -4.20 -29.86 -2.07
N PHE A 342 -3.93 -29.25 -3.22
CA PHE A 342 -4.97 -28.54 -3.98
C PHE A 342 -6.01 -29.48 -4.60
N GLU A 343 -5.61 -30.68 -5.04
CA GLU A 343 -6.56 -31.70 -5.48
C GLU A 343 -7.48 -32.16 -4.34
N ALA A 344 -6.93 -32.44 -3.17
CA ALA A 344 -7.70 -32.82 -2.00
C ALA A 344 -8.68 -31.71 -1.59
N LEU A 345 -8.26 -30.44 -1.63
CA LEU A 345 -9.14 -29.30 -1.39
C LEU A 345 -10.29 -29.20 -2.42
N ARG A 346 -10.02 -29.44 -3.72
CA ARG A 346 -11.08 -29.42 -4.75
C ARG A 346 -12.12 -30.53 -4.52
N ARG A 347 -11.70 -31.69 -4.01
CA ARG A 347 -12.61 -32.82 -3.73
C ARG A 347 -13.56 -32.56 -2.55
N LEU A 348 -13.20 -31.66 -1.64
CA LEU A 348 -14.02 -31.34 -0.46
C LEU A 348 -15.30 -30.54 -0.79
N GLY A 349 -15.50 -30.10 -2.04
CA GLY A 349 -16.78 -29.53 -2.52
C GLY A 349 -17.19 -28.16 -1.93
N ASP A 350 -16.53 -27.72 -0.85
CA ASP A 350 -16.78 -26.49 -0.12
C ASP A 350 -15.49 -25.65 -0.01
N LYS A 351 -15.61 -24.33 0.21
CA LYS A 351 -14.43 -23.44 0.35
C LYS A 351 -13.58 -23.88 1.56
N VAL A 352 -12.26 -23.94 1.38
CA VAL A 352 -11.24 -24.40 2.36
C VAL A 352 -11.45 -23.86 3.79
N HIS A 353 -11.93 -22.61 3.92
CA HIS A 353 -12.23 -21.99 5.22
C HIS A 353 -13.29 -22.73 6.06
N LYS A 354 -14.03 -23.69 5.47
CA LYS A 354 -15.00 -24.54 6.17
C LYS A 354 -14.43 -25.89 6.63
N HIS A 355 -13.28 -26.32 6.09
CA HIS A 355 -12.74 -27.67 6.30
C HIS A 355 -11.37 -27.58 6.98
N CYS A 356 -11.40 -27.36 8.30
CA CYS A 356 -10.22 -27.21 9.15
C CYS A 356 -9.71 -28.59 9.66
N ALA A 357 -9.25 -29.51 8.77
CA ALA A 357 -8.73 -30.85 9.15
C ALA A 357 -7.73 -31.45 8.14
N ARG A 358 -6.87 -32.38 8.63
CA ARG A 358 -5.83 -33.13 7.87
C ARG A 358 -6.38 -33.73 6.57
N LEU A 359 -5.61 -33.60 5.48
CA LEU A 359 -5.89 -34.26 4.21
C LEU A 359 -4.99 -35.48 4.09
N ASN A 360 -5.55 -36.68 4.23
CA ASN A 360 -4.86 -37.96 3.96
C ASN A 360 -4.94 -38.31 2.48
#